data_AF-A0A6J0UYR2-F1
#
_entry.id   AF-A0A6J0UYR2-F1
#
_cell.length_a   1.000
_cell.length_b   1.000
_cell.length_c   1.000
_cell.angle_alpha   90.00
_cell.angle_beta   90.00
_cell.angle_gamma   90.00
#
_symmetry.space_group_name_H-M   'P 1'
#
loop_
_entity.id
_entity.type
_entity.pdbx_description
1 polymer ?
#
loop_
_entity_poly.entity_id
_entity_poly.type
_entity_poly.pdbx_seq_one_letter_code
_entity_poly.pdbx_strand_id
1 'polypeptide(L)'
;MSASLLRRGLELLETTGATSSCPKKAATAAEPRQQLRRRRKKFSASKRDTATIKGRVIKSALDEYKKHQAIDHFQENLEYMTNSQYITDSTITQKVLAQNRGRKAKDRPKEEPTKKPEGTVFTEEDFQRFEKEYFGGGGAV
;
A
#
# COMPACT_ATOMS: atom_id res chain seq x y z
N MET A 1 -11.21 -23.25 -0.76
CA MET A 1 -12.48 -22.94 -1.44
C MET A 1 -13.06 -24.25 -1.98
N SER A 2 -14.33 -24.56 -1.73
CA SER A 2 -14.91 -25.86 -2.10
C SER A 2 -15.33 -25.91 -3.57
N ALA A 3 -15.10 -27.04 -4.23
CA ALA A 3 -15.52 -27.28 -5.63
C ALA A 3 -17.05 -27.17 -5.82
N SER A 4 -17.84 -27.45 -4.78
CA SER A 4 -19.29 -27.28 -4.78
C SER A 4 -19.72 -25.81 -4.93
N LEU A 5 -18.97 -24.87 -4.36
CA LEU A 5 -19.23 -23.43 -4.49
C LEU A 5 -19.01 -22.96 -5.93
N LEU A 6 -17.93 -23.41 -6.57
CA LEU A 6 -17.64 -23.10 -7.97
C LEU A 6 -18.72 -23.66 -8.90
N ARG A 7 -19.18 -24.89 -8.66
CA ARG A 7 -20.23 -25.54 -9.46
C ARG A 7 -21.58 -24.80 -9.33
N ARG A 8 -21.99 -24.43 -8.11
CA ARG A 8 -23.19 -23.61 -7.85
C ARG A 8 -23.08 -22.20 -8.44
N GLY A 9 -21.90 -21.59 -8.39
CA GLY A 9 -21.65 -20.27 -8.95
C GLY A 9 -21.87 -20.23 -10.47
N LEU A 10 -21.34 -21.23 -11.19
CA LEU A 10 -21.52 -21.34 -12.64
C LEU A 10 -22.97 -21.63 -13.02
N GLU A 11 -23.65 -22.52 -12.29
CA GLU A 11 -25.07 -22.84 -12.51
C GLU A 11 -25.96 -21.60 -12.38
N LEU A 12 -25.73 -20.75 -11.37
CA LEU A 12 -26.46 -19.50 -11.22
C LEU A 12 -26.20 -18.53 -12.39
N LEU A 13 -24.96 -18.41 -12.86
CA LEU A 13 -24.62 -17.57 -14.01
C LEU A 13 -25.34 -18.04 -15.28
N GLU A 14 -25.43 -19.34 -15.51
CA GLU A 14 -26.16 -19.92 -16.65
C GLU A 14 -27.66 -19.63 -16.60
N THR A 15 -28.29 -19.75 -15.42
CA THR A 15 -29.72 -19.40 -15.26
C THR A 15 -30.00 -17.91 -15.50
N THR A 16 -29.04 -17.03 -15.18
CA THR A 16 -29.14 -15.59 -15.46
C THR A 16 -28.73 -15.22 -16.89
N GLY A 17 -28.03 -16.11 -17.60
CA GLY A 17 -27.49 -15.91 -18.95
C GLY A 17 -28.42 -16.35 -20.08
N ALA A 18 -29.55 -17.00 -19.79
CA ALA A 18 -30.50 -17.49 -20.79
C ALA A 18 -31.46 -16.43 -21.37
N THR A 19 -31.15 -15.14 -21.24
CA THR A 19 -31.81 -14.06 -22.02
C THR A 19 -30.87 -13.30 -22.96
N SER A 20 -29.69 -13.84 -23.26
CA SER A 20 -28.84 -13.30 -24.34
C SER A 20 -28.44 -14.39 -25.34
N SER A 21 -29.42 -14.81 -26.17
CA SER A 21 -29.13 -15.47 -27.43
C SER A 21 -28.45 -14.48 -28.38
N CYS A 22 -27.22 -14.75 -28.78
CA CYS A 22 -26.55 -14.09 -29.89
C CYS A 22 -27.08 -14.68 -31.22
N PRO A 23 -27.55 -13.86 -32.19
CA PRO A 23 -27.63 -14.29 -33.57
C PRO A 23 -26.38 -13.84 -34.32
N LYS A 24 -25.65 -14.79 -34.90
CA LYS A 24 -24.74 -14.50 -36.01
C LYS A 24 -25.59 -14.15 -37.24
N LYS A 25 -25.56 -12.91 -37.71
CA LYS A 25 -25.72 -12.51 -39.13
C LYS A 25 -25.12 -11.11 -39.33
N ALA A 26 -24.42 -10.97 -40.46
CA ALA A 26 -23.64 -9.82 -40.87
C ALA A 26 -24.50 -8.61 -41.29
N ALA A 27 -23.79 -7.49 -41.44
CA ALA A 27 -24.10 -6.27 -42.19
C ALA A 27 -24.82 -5.11 -41.46
N THR A 28 -24.00 -4.08 -41.25
CA THR A 28 -24.29 -2.63 -41.21
C THR A 28 -25.36 -2.14 -40.23
N ALA A 29 -24.90 -1.61 -39.09
CA ALA A 29 -25.72 -0.75 -38.25
C ALA A 29 -24.96 0.54 -37.92
N ALA A 30 -25.56 1.66 -38.33
CA ALA A 30 -25.10 3.01 -38.11
C ALA A 30 -25.06 3.39 -36.61
N GLU A 31 -24.09 4.23 -36.27
CA GLU A 31 -23.89 4.86 -34.96
C GLU A 31 -25.18 5.51 -34.38
N PRO A 32 -25.57 5.21 -33.12
CA PRO A 32 -26.63 5.96 -32.45
C PRO A 32 -26.06 7.12 -31.62
N ARG A 33 -25.25 8.01 -32.21
CA ARG A 33 -24.73 9.20 -31.48
C ARG A 33 -25.72 10.36 -31.33
N GLN A 34 -26.95 10.25 -31.84
CA GLN A 34 -27.90 11.36 -31.87
C GLN A 34 -29.03 11.31 -30.83
N GLN A 35 -29.26 10.18 -30.15
CA GLN A 35 -30.40 10.07 -29.22
C GLN A 35 -30.17 10.72 -27.85
N LEU A 36 -28.91 10.96 -27.44
CA LEU A 36 -28.63 11.54 -26.12
C LEU A 36 -28.78 13.08 -26.08
N ARG A 37 -28.73 13.77 -27.23
CA ARG A 37 -28.81 15.24 -27.28
C ARG A 37 -30.24 15.80 -27.20
N ARG A 38 -31.28 14.99 -27.42
CA ARG A 38 -32.69 15.46 -27.36
C ARG A 38 -33.29 15.50 -25.95
N ARG A 39 -32.65 14.91 -24.93
CA ARG A 39 -33.20 14.89 -23.55
C ARG A 39 -32.77 16.07 -22.66
N ARG A 40 -31.87 16.95 -23.13
CA ARG A 40 -31.39 18.11 -22.34
C ARG A 40 -32.18 19.41 -22.54
N LYS A 41 -33.18 19.44 -23.43
CA LYS A 41 -33.91 20.67 -23.80
C LYS A 41 -35.24 20.89 -23.08
N LYS A 42 -35.50 20.23 -21.94
CA LYS A 42 -36.77 20.34 -21.20
C LYS A 42 -36.65 20.64 -19.69
N PHE A 43 -35.52 21.20 -19.23
CA PHE A 43 -35.36 21.61 -17.82
C PHE A 43 -35.34 23.13 -17.61
N SER A 44 -35.72 23.91 -18.62
CA SER A 44 -35.97 25.35 -18.48
C SER A 44 -37.46 25.65 -18.69
N ALA A 45 -38.31 25.06 -17.86
CA ALA A 45 -39.71 25.46 -17.73
C ALA A 45 -39.99 25.78 -16.26
N SER A 46 -39.34 26.83 -15.77
CA SER A 46 -39.78 27.53 -14.56
C SER A 46 -41.07 28.29 -14.90
N LYS A 47 -42.19 27.57 -14.98
CA LYS A 47 -43.53 28.18 -14.99
C LYS A 47 -44.48 27.30 -14.18
N ARG A 48 -44.68 27.75 -12.94
CA ARG A 48 -45.95 27.80 -12.19
C ARG A 48 -46.83 26.55 -12.29
N ASP A 49 -46.79 25.73 -11.24
CA ASP A 49 -47.96 24.94 -10.84
C ASP A 49 -48.32 25.30 -9.39
N THR A 50 -49.20 26.30 -9.29
CA THR A 50 -50.03 26.56 -8.12
C THR A 50 -51.18 25.55 -8.12
N ALA A 51 -50.87 24.26 -8.02
CA ALA A 51 -51.87 23.21 -7.78
C ALA A 51 -52.05 23.04 -6.27
N THR A 52 -52.55 24.11 -5.63
CA THR A 52 -52.85 24.12 -4.20
C THR A 52 -54.09 23.27 -3.96
N ILE A 53 -53.92 21.99 -3.62
CA ILE A 53 -54.88 21.36 -2.71
C ILE A 53 -54.84 22.25 -1.46
N LYS A 54 -55.93 22.94 -1.14
CA LYS A 54 -56.02 23.94 -0.08
C LYS A 54 -55.34 23.40 1.20
N GLY A 55 -54.19 23.97 1.57
CA GLY A 55 -53.43 23.58 2.76
C GLY A 55 -52.29 22.55 2.56
N ARG A 56 -51.98 22.07 1.36
CA ARG A 56 -50.80 21.18 1.12
C ARG A 56 -49.66 21.91 0.41
N VAL A 57 -48.49 21.89 1.05
CA VAL A 57 -47.21 22.32 0.44
C VAL A 57 -46.65 21.15 -0.37
N ILE A 58 -46.58 21.30 -1.70
CA ILE A 58 -45.91 20.32 -2.55
C ILE A 58 -44.40 20.50 -2.33
N LYS A 59 -43.76 19.49 -1.73
CA LYS A 59 -42.30 19.45 -1.61
C LYS A 59 -41.73 18.79 -2.86
N SER A 60 -40.64 19.36 -3.35
CA SER A 60 -39.87 18.73 -4.42
C SER A 60 -39.24 17.43 -3.90
N ALA A 61 -39.40 16.34 -4.65
CA ALA A 61 -38.76 15.07 -4.34
C ALA A 61 -37.22 15.19 -4.27
N LEU A 62 -36.64 16.10 -5.06
CA LEU A 62 -35.20 16.39 -5.03
C LEU A 62 -34.78 17.07 -3.72
N ASP A 63 -35.64 17.92 -3.15
CA ASP A 63 -35.33 18.63 -1.92
C ASP A 63 -35.49 17.71 -0.70
N GLU A 64 -36.46 16.80 -0.70
CA GLU A 64 -36.53 15.76 0.35
C GLU A 64 -35.35 14.78 0.25
N TYR A 65 -34.97 14.38 -0.97
CA TYR A 65 -33.79 13.53 -1.16
C TYR A 65 -32.53 14.15 -0.57
N LYS A 66 -32.25 15.43 -0.89
CA LYS A 66 -31.08 16.16 -0.35
C LYS A 66 -31.10 16.28 1.18
N LYS A 67 -32.27 16.40 1.81
CA LYS A 67 -32.39 16.44 3.28
C LYS A 67 -32.04 15.13 3.95
N HIS A 68 -32.29 14.02 3.27
CA HIS A 68 -32.01 12.66 3.75
C HIS A 68 -30.70 12.09 3.21
N GLN A 69 -29.95 12.84 2.40
CA GLN A 69 -28.64 12.39 1.97
C GLN A 69 -27.71 12.33 3.18
N ALA A 70 -27.01 11.20 3.30
CA ALA A 70 -25.89 11.09 4.22
C ALA A 70 -24.81 12.11 3.84
N ILE A 71 -24.07 12.57 4.84
CA ILE A 71 -22.94 13.47 4.64
C ILE A 71 -21.91 12.73 3.78
N ASP A 72 -21.48 13.37 2.69
CA ASP A 72 -20.46 12.82 1.81
C ASP A 72 -19.07 13.16 2.36
N HIS A 73 -18.41 12.15 2.93
CA HIS A 73 -17.05 12.26 3.45
C HIS A 73 -15.98 11.94 2.40
N PHE A 74 -16.32 11.87 1.12
CA PHE A 74 -15.37 11.48 0.07
C PHE A 74 -14.13 12.38 0.03
N GLN A 75 -14.29 13.71 0.12
CA GLN A 75 -13.17 14.65 0.09
C GLN A 75 -12.30 14.54 1.34
N GLU A 76 -12.92 14.48 2.53
CA GLU A 76 -12.22 14.30 3.80
C GLU A 76 -11.41 12.98 3.82
N ASN A 77 -12.00 11.89 3.31
CA ASN A 77 -11.33 10.60 3.20
C ASN A 77 -10.17 10.65 2.20
N LEU A 78 -10.35 11.32 1.07
CA LEU A 78 -9.31 11.48 0.06
C LEU A 78 -8.13 12.24 0.66
N GLU A 79 -8.38 13.37 1.33
CA GLU A 79 -7.37 14.16 2.03
C GLU A 79 -6.65 13.32 3.09
N TYR A 80 -7.38 12.54 3.89
CA TYR A 80 -6.77 11.63 4.87
C TYR A 80 -5.84 10.61 4.21
N MET A 81 -6.27 10.00 3.10
CA MET A 81 -5.48 8.99 2.37
C MET A 81 -4.27 9.58 1.65
N THR A 82 -4.36 10.80 1.13
CA THR A 82 -3.27 11.43 0.36
C THR A 82 -2.30 12.19 1.23
N ASN A 83 -2.76 12.79 2.32
CA ASN A 83 -1.95 13.64 3.18
C ASN A 83 -1.19 12.85 4.26
N SER A 84 -1.42 11.54 4.38
CA SER A 84 -0.72 10.68 5.34
C SER A 84 0.72 10.35 4.86
N GLN A 85 1.56 11.36 4.72
CA GLN A 85 3.02 11.18 4.76
C GLN A 85 3.47 11.50 6.19
N TYR A 86 3.08 10.66 7.15
CA TYR A 86 3.53 10.83 8.53
C TYR A 86 4.99 10.39 8.63
N ILE A 87 5.90 11.35 8.52
CA ILE A 87 7.32 11.15 8.78
C ILE A 87 7.49 11.23 10.29
N THR A 88 7.70 10.08 10.92
CA THR A 88 8.05 9.99 12.34
C THR A 88 9.34 10.75 12.63
N ASP A 89 9.41 11.40 13.79
CA ASP A 89 10.62 12.09 14.26
C ASP A 89 11.85 11.19 14.16
N SER A 90 12.95 11.77 13.66
CA SER A 90 14.23 11.08 13.49
C SER A 90 14.76 10.48 14.78
N THR A 91 14.43 11.08 15.93
CA THR A 91 14.81 10.58 17.26
C THR A 91 14.09 9.29 17.62
N ILE A 92 12.80 9.18 17.28
CA ILE A 92 11.98 8.00 17.55
C ILE A 92 12.41 6.86 16.64
N THR A 93 12.65 7.13 15.35
CA THR A 93 13.13 6.11 14.40
C THR A 93 14.49 5.56 14.83
N GLN A 94 15.42 6.43 15.24
CA GLN A 94 16.73 6.02 15.77
C GLN A 94 16.61 5.17 17.04
N LYS A 95 15.69 5.50 17.96
CA LYS A 95 15.43 4.68 19.16
C LYS A 95 14.96 3.28 18.79
N VAL A 96 14.01 3.17 17.86
CA VAL A 96 13.50 1.88 17.37
C VAL A 96 14.61 1.08 16.70
N LEU A 97 15.44 1.71 15.87
CA LEU A 97 16.58 1.05 15.23
C LEU A 97 17.61 0.57 16.26
N ALA A 98 17.94 1.39 17.26
CA ALA A 98 18.87 1.02 18.33
C ALA A 98 18.36 -0.16 19.16
N GLN A 99 17.08 -0.17 19.53
CA GLN A 99 16.46 -1.29 20.26
C GLN A 99 16.49 -2.61 19.47
N ASN A 100 16.36 -2.53 18.15
CA ASN A 100 16.36 -3.71 17.28
C ASN A 100 17.76 -4.13 16.80
N ARG A 101 18.79 -3.31 17.06
CA ARG A 101 20.16 -3.56 16.64
C ARG A 101 20.73 -4.81 17.32
N GLY A 102 21.47 -5.62 16.56
CA GLY A 102 22.10 -6.85 17.07
C GLY A 102 21.17 -8.07 17.16
N ARG A 103 19.86 -7.96 16.90
CA ARG A 103 18.96 -9.13 16.77
C ARG A 103 19.34 -10.01 15.58
N LYS A 104 19.86 -9.41 14.51
CA LYS A 104 20.43 -10.12 13.35
C LYS A 104 21.94 -9.98 13.37
N ALA A 105 22.65 -11.03 12.96
CA ALA A 105 24.11 -11.02 12.86
C ALA A 105 24.65 -9.88 11.98
N LYS A 106 23.90 -9.49 10.94
CA LYS A 106 24.25 -8.38 10.03
C LYS A 106 24.22 -7.01 10.71
N ASP A 107 23.37 -6.85 11.73
CA ASP A 107 23.13 -5.56 12.40
C ASP A 107 24.02 -5.39 13.65
N ARG A 108 24.75 -6.45 14.02
CA ARG A 108 25.69 -6.41 15.13
C ARG A 108 26.88 -5.52 14.72
N PRO A 109 27.25 -4.52 15.53
CA PRO A 109 28.46 -3.76 15.25
C PRO A 109 29.64 -4.72 15.18
N LYS A 110 30.48 -4.55 14.16
CA LYS A 110 31.68 -5.36 13.98
C LYS A 110 32.65 -4.95 15.08
N GLU A 111 32.87 -5.84 16.04
CA GLU A 111 33.91 -5.65 17.04
C GLU A 111 35.25 -5.65 16.28
N GLU A 112 35.98 -4.54 16.36
CA GLU A 112 37.32 -4.46 15.81
C GLU A 112 38.17 -5.53 16.50
N PRO A 113 38.81 -6.45 15.75
CA PRO A 113 39.61 -7.49 16.37
C PRO A 113 40.78 -6.82 17.07
N THR A 114 40.76 -6.81 18.40
CA THR A 114 41.94 -6.49 19.19
C THR A 114 43.00 -7.51 18.82
N LYS A 115 44.07 -7.07 18.14
CA LYS A 115 45.21 -7.92 17.80
C LYS A 115 45.75 -8.46 19.11
N LYS A 116 45.56 -9.76 19.34
CA LYS A 116 46.22 -10.44 20.45
C LYS A 116 47.72 -10.40 20.13
N PRO A 117 48.59 -10.07 21.11
CA PRO A 117 50.02 -10.25 20.90
C PRO A 117 50.25 -11.71 20.48
N GLU A 118 51.08 -11.90 19.47
CA GLU A 118 51.44 -13.23 18.97
C GLU A 118 51.94 -14.04 20.17
N GLY A 119 51.23 -15.12 20.49
CA GLY A 119 51.61 -16.04 21.56
C GLY A 119 52.78 -16.88 21.11
N THR A 120 53.93 -16.27 20.87
CA THR A 120 55.16 -17.01 20.61
C THR A 120 55.57 -17.65 21.94
N VAL A 121 55.83 -18.96 21.91
CA VAL A 121 56.31 -19.68 23.10
C VAL A 121 57.72 -19.20 23.48
N PHE A 122 58.44 -18.66 22.49
CA PHE A 122 59.78 -18.10 22.64
C PHE A 122 59.71 -16.59 22.76
N THR A 123 60.36 -16.06 23.77
CA THR A 123 60.59 -14.64 23.98
C THR A 123 61.93 -14.23 23.38
N GLU A 124 62.13 -12.94 23.14
CA GLU A 124 63.41 -12.39 22.70
C GLU A 124 64.57 -12.79 23.64
N GLU A 125 64.28 -12.96 24.94
CA GLU A 125 65.25 -13.43 25.94
C GLU A 125 65.70 -14.88 25.69
N ASP A 126 64.82 -15.73 25.17
CA ASP A 126 65.14 -17.13 24.85
C ASP A 126 66.11 -17.20 23.67
N PHE A 127 65.96 -16.30 22.68
CA PHE A 127 66.91 -16.18 21.57
C PHE A 127 68.28 -15.70 22.06
N GLN A 128 68.34 -14.74 22.97
CA GLN A 128 69.62 -14.30 23.56
C GLN A 128 70.32 -15.39 24.36
N ARG A 129 69.57 -16.26 25.05
CA ARG A 129 70.12 -17.43 25.74
C ARG A 129 70.66 -18.45 24.75
N PHE A 130 69.89 -18.76 23.72
CA PHE A 130 70.31 -19.67 22.65
C PHE A 130 71.59 -19.18 21.96
N GLU A 131 71.66 -17.89 21.64
CA GLU A 131 72.86 -17.30 21.03
C GLU A 131 74.09 -17.44 21.92
N LYS A 132 73.96 -17.18 23.23
CA LYS A 132 75.08 -17.33 24.17
C LYS A 132 75.53 -18.77 24.32
N GLU A 133 74.59 -19.71 24.35
CA GLU A 133 74.87 -21.13 24.54
C GLU A 133 75.55 -21.77 23.32
N TYR A 134 75.14 -21.39 22.12
CA TYR A 134 75.69 -21.97 20.88
C TYR A 134 76.84 -21.18 20.26
N PHE A 135 76.85 -19.85 20.41
CA PHE A 135 77.86 -18.98 19.78
C PHE A 135 78.82 -18.32 20.78
N GLY A 136 78.77 -18.69 22.07
CA GLY A 136 79.81 -18.33 23.04
C GLY A 136 80.02 -16.83 23.25
N GLY A 137 78.98 -16.00 23.10
CA GLY A 137 79.02 -14.56 23.40
C GLY A 137 79.88 -13.71 22.45
N GLY A 138 80.03 -14.12 21.19
CA GLY A 138 80.80 -13.39 20.17
C GLY A 138 79.93 -12.67 19.13
N GLY A 139 78.89 -11.95 19.55
CA GLY A 139 78.04 -11.15 18.66
C GLY A 139 78.35 -9.66 18.78
N ALA A 140 79.53 -9.23 18.34
CA ALA A 140 79.81 -7.81 18.09
C ALA A 140 79.64 -7.53 16.60
N VAL A 141 78.47 -7.02 16.22
CA VAL A 141 78.25 -6.13 15.06
C VAL A 141 77.13 -5.15 15.42
#